data_AF-A0A922SA22-F1
#
_entry.id   AF-A0A922SA22-F1
#
_cell.length_a   1.000
_cell.length_b   1.000
_cell.length_c   1.000
_cell.angle_alpha   90.00
_cell.angle_beta   90.00
_cell.angle_gamma   90.00
#
_symmetry.space_group_name_H-M   'P 1'
#
loop_
_entity.id
_entity.type
_entity.pdbx_description
1 polymer ?
#
loop_
_entity_poly.entity_id
_entity_poly.type
_entity_poly.pdbx_seq_one_letter_code
_entity_poly.pdbx_strand_id
1 'polypeptide(L)'
;MCRECVAREPIASCPRARHFLEDHPNYYVREIDDIVVKNTLSKHSQTEKCWVYFLKNFKPELLQRPFYDNYDSLGSHGLQYMDRSKRDPKYNHKSELKIKSK
;
A
#
# COMPACT_ATOMS: atom_id res chain seq x y z
N MET A 1 -0.29 3.29 -10.48
CA MET A 1 -0.94 2.91 -9.20
C MET A 1 -1.10 1.39 -9.18
N CYS A 2 -0.70 0.66 -8.14
CA CYS A 2 -0.87 -0.80 -8.18
C CYS A 2 -2.34 -1.18 -8.00
N ARG A 3 -2.86 -2.07 -8.86
CA ARG A 3 -4.20 -2.66 -8.66
C ARG A 3 -4.18 -3.80 -7.63
N GLU A 4 -2.99 -4.23 -7.21
CA GLU A 4 -2.84 -5.14 -6.07
C GLU A 4 -2.31 -4.40 -4.83
N CYS A 5 -3.17 -4.41 -3.82
CA CYS A 5 -3.13 -3.73 -2.54
C CYS A 5 -1.81 -3.85 -1.77
N VAL A 6 -1.40 -2.74 -1.15
CA VAL A 6 -0.06 -2.48 -0.57
C VAL A 6 0.28 -3.31 0.69
N ALA A 7 -0.70 -3.94 1.33
CA ALA A 7 -0.48 -4.96 2.35
C ALA A 7 -1.79 -5.72 2.53
N ARG A 8 -1.73 -7.06 2.58
CA ARG A 8 -2.90 -7.93 2.74
C ARG A 8 -2.68 -8.79 3.99
N GLU A 9 -3.44 -8.53 5.04
CA GLU A 9 -3.49 -9.42 6.21
C GLU A 9 -4.91 -9.95 6.43
N PRO A 10 -5.07 -11.22 6.84
CA PRO A 10 -6.36 -11.76 7.27
C PRO A 10 -6.92 -10.95 8.43
N ILE A 11 -8.23 -10.71 8.46
CA ILE A 11 -8.90 -9.95 9.55
C ILE A 11 -8.58 -10.52 10.94
N ALA A 12 -8.42 -11.85 11.05
CA ALA A 12 -8.15 -12.54 12.30
C ALA A 12 -6.79 -12.19 12.93
N SER A 13 -5.87 -11.61 12.16
CA SER A 13 -4.48 -11.36 12.56
C SER A 13 -4.10 -9.89 12.43
N CYS A 14 -4.92 -8.95 12.92
CA CYS A 14 -4.60 -7.52 12.85
C CYS A 14 -3.88 -7.02 14.12
N PRO A 15 -2.54 -6.97 14.17
CA PRO A 15 -1.82 -6.36 15.28
C PRO A 15 -2.04 -4.84 15.29
N ARG A 16 -2.39 -4.27 16.46
CA ARG A 16 -2.55 -2.81 16.63
C ARG A 16 -1.29 -2.02 16.19
N ALA A 17 -0.11 -2.63 16.23
CA ALA A 17 1.16 -2.01 15.86
C ALA A 17 1.24 -1.52 14.40
N ARG A 18 0.57 -2.21 13.46
CA ARG A 18 0.62 -1.84 12.03
C ARG A 18 -0.01 -0.47 11.77
N HIS A 19 -1.01 -0.10 12.57
CA HIS A 19 -1.70 1.17 12.46
C HIS A 19 -0.76 2.38 12.65
N PHE A 20 0.19 2.26 13.59
CA PHE A 20 1.18 3.29 13.86
C PHE A 20 2.21 3.39 12.74
N LEU A 21 2.67 2.25 12.20
CA LEU A 21 3.64 2.21 11.11
C LEU A 21 3.09 2.85 9.83
N GLU A 22 1.83 2.55 9.51
CA GLU A 22 1.14 3.09 8.32
C GLU A 22 0.57 4.52 8.53
N ASP A 23 0.74 5.09 9.72
CA ASP A 23 0.23 6.42 10.09
C ASP A 23 -1.27 6.56 9.76
N HIS A 24 -2.04 5.52 10.09
CA HIS A 24 -3.49 5.56 9.98
C HIS A 24 -4.07 6.38 11.14
N PRO A 25 -5.15 7.16 10.93
CA PRO A 25 -5.91 7.35 9.68
C PRO A 25 -5.36 8.48 8.80
N ASN A 26 -4.28 9.13 9.22
CA ASN A 26 -3.82 10.39 8.64
C ASN A 26 -3.21 10.21 7.25
N TYR A 27 -2.45 9.14 7.02
CA TYR A 27 -1.73 8.88 5.78
C TYR A 27 -2.41 7.80 4.93
N TYR A 28 -2.48 6.57 5.44
CA TYR A 28 -3.27 5.51 4.82
C TYR A 28 -4.58 5.27 5.58
N VAL A 29 -5.67 5.09 4.83
CA VAL A 29 -6.98 4.71 5.36
C VAL A 29 -7.13 3.21 5.20
N ARG A 30 -7.52 2.53 6.27
CA ARG A 30 -7.66 1.08 6.31
C ARG A 30 -9.11 0.69 6.06
N GLU A 31 -9.33 -0.23 5.14
CA GLU A 31 -10.65 -0.75 4.74
C GLU A 31 -10.62 -2.27 4.61
N ILE A 32 -11.79 -2.90 4.61
CA ILE A 32 -11.93 -4.35 4.39
C ILE A 32 -12.22 -4.55 2.91
N ASP A 33 -11.43 -5.42 2.26
CA ASP A 33 -11.64 -5.80 0.87
C ASP A 33 -11.65 -7.33 0.72
N ASP A 34 -12.33 -7.81 -0.32
CA ASP A 34 -12.47 -9.23 -0.65
C ASP A 34 -11.33 -9.66 -1.59
N ILE A 35 -10.42 -10.49 -1.09
CA ILE A 35 -9.21 -10.89 -1.81
C ILE A 35 -9.31 -12.35 -2.22
N VAL A 36 -9.10 -12.60 -3.52
CA VAL A 36 -9.07 -13.96 -4.07
C VAL A 36 -7.66 -14.54 -3.90
N VAL A 37 -7.51 -15.47 -2.97
CA VAL A 37 -6.27 -16.21 -2.76
C VAL A 37 -6.29 -17.44 -3.69
N LYS A 38 -5.34 -17.48 -4.62
CA LYS A 38 -5.11 -18.65 -5.48
C LYS A 38 -4.14 -19.58 -4.75
N ASN A 39 -4.64 -20.71 -4.29
CA ASN A 39 -3.77 -21.76 -3.75
C ASN A 39 -3.12 -22.51 -4.93
N THR A 40 -1.80 -22.61 -4.95
CA THR A 40 -1.07 -23.32 -6.02
C THR A 40 -1.24 -24.84 -5.93
N LEU A 41 -1.61 -25.37 -4.76
CA LEU A 41 -1.74 -26.81 -4.49
C LEU A 41 -3.15 -27.32 -4.71
N SER A 42 -4.17 -26.48 -4.54
CA SER A 42 -5.57 -26.82 -4.79
C SER A 42 -6.14 -25.88 -5.85
N LYS A 43 -6.78 -26.43 -6.90
CA LYS A 43 -7.48 -25.65 -7.95
C LYS A 43 -8.66 -24.82 -7.43
N HIS A 44 -8.85 -24.73 -6.12
CA HIS A 44 -9.88 -23.93 -5.48
C HIS A 44 -9.31 -22.55 -5.12
N SER A 45 -9.93 -21.51 -5.68
CA SER A 45 -9.75 -20.15 -5.21
C SER A 45 -10.63 -19.90 -3.99
N GLN A 46 -10.06 -19.35 -2.93
CA GLN A 46 -10.80 -18.93 -1.75
C GLN A 46 -10.83 -17.40 -1.72
N THR A 47 -12.00 -16.82 -1.46
CA THR A 47 -12.14 -15.39 -1.18
C THR A 47 -12.03 -15.18 0.32
N GLU A 48 -11.07 -14.37 0.74
CA GLU A 48 -10.89 -13.99 2.14
C GLU A 48 -11.04 -12.49 2.31
N LYS A 49 -11.63 -12.09 3.43
CA LYS A 49 -11.70 -10.68 3.82
C LYS A 49 -10.39 -10.28 4.47
N CYS A 50 -9.73 -9.27 3.91
CA CYS A 50 -8.45 -8.77 4.39
C CYS A 50 -8.51 -7.27 4.68
N TRP A 51 -7.67 -6.82 5.60
CA TRP A 51 -7.43 -5.40 5.79
C TRP A 51 -6.49 -4.88 4.71
N VAL A 52 -6.91 -3.80 4.04
CA VAL A 52 -6.16 -3.12 2.99
C VAL A 52 -5.95 -1.66 3.38
N TYR A 53 -4.75 -1.15 3.10
CA TYR A 53 -4.38 0.25 3.30
C TYR A 53 -4.46 1.02 1.99
N PHE A 54 -5.39 1.96 1.91
CA PHE A 54 -5.64 2.82 0.76
C PHE A 54 -5.12 4.24 1.00
N LEU A 55 -4.50 4.80 -0.03
CA LEU A 55 -4.18 6.22 -0.08
C LEU A 55 -5.32 6.96 -0.79
N LYS A 56 -6.20 7.63 -0.05
CA LYS A 56 -7.36 8.34 -0.62
C LYS A 56 -7.01 9.75 -1.10
N ASN A 57 -6.12 10.44 -0.38
CA ASN A 57 -5.78 11.83 -0.64
C ASN A 57 -4.45 11.93 -1.38
N PHE A 58 -4.48 11.75 -2.70
CA PHE A 58 -3.29 11.75 -3.54
C PHE A 58 -3.45 12.69 -4.74
N LYS A 59 -2.32 13.18 -5.28
CA LYS A 59 -2.34 14.08 -6.45
C LYS A 59 -2.83 13.34 -7.70
N PRO A 60 -3.70 13.96 -8.52
CA PRO A 60 -4.25 13.31 -9.72
C PRO A 60 -3.16 12.96 -10.75
N GLU A 61 -2.04 13.68 -10.76
CA GLU A 61 -0.86 13.39 -11.60
C GLU A 61 -0.32 11.96 -11.40
N LEU A 62 -0.52 11.36 -10.22
CA LEU A 62 -0.08 9.99 -9.94
C LEU A 62 -0.87 8.94 -10.73
N LEU A 63 -2.06 9.28 -11.23
CA LEU A 63 -2.85 8.39 -12.11
C LEU A 63 -2.25 8.26 -13.51
N GLN A 64 -1.39 9.19 -13.92
CA GLN A 64 -0.70 9.13 -15.21
C GLN A 64 0.53 8.19 -15.16
N ARG A 65 0.97 7.81 -13.95
CA ARG A 65 2.10 6.89 -13.78
C ARG A 65 1.69 5.46 -14.13
N PRO A 66 2.65 4.62 -14.56
CA PRO A 66 2.41 3.20 -14.80
C PRO A 66 1.67 2.52 -13.64
N PHE A 67 0.68 1.70 -13.99
CA PHE A 67 0.02 0.81 -13.04
C PHE A 67 0.83 -0.48 -13.01
N TYR A 68 1.17 -0.94 -11.81
CA TYR A 68 1.89 -2.20 -11.63
C TYR A 68 0.92 -3.24 -11.11
N ASP A 69 0.98 -4.44 -11.69
CA ASP A 69 0.20 -5.56 -11.17
C ASP A 69 0.82 -6.07 -9.87
N ASN A 70 2.16 -6.14 -9.81
CA ASN A 70 2.92 -6.54 -8.63
C ASN A 70 3.99 -5.50 -8.29
N TYR A 71 4.10 -5.16 -7.01
CA TYR A 71 5.16 -4.29 -6.52
C TYR A 71 6.35 -5.12 -6.03
N ASP A 72 7.53 -4.86 -6.59
CA ASP A 72 8.80 -5.44 -6.13
C ASP A 72 9.83 -4.32 -5.96
N SER A 73 10.33 -4.14 -4.74
CA SER A 73 11.34 -3.11 -4.43
C SER A 73 12.62 -3.27 -5.26
N LEU A 74 13.02 -4.50 -5.58
CA LEU A 74 14.21 -4.77 -6.42
C LEU A 74 13.82 -5.03 -7.89
N GLY A 75 12.60 -4.64 -8.27
CA GLY A 75 12.06 -4.87 -9.60
C GLY A 75 12.75 -4.04 -10.69
N SER A 76 12.38 -4.34 -11.93
CA SER A 76 12.93 -3.74 -13.15
C SER A 76 12.69 -2.23 -13.29
N HIS A 77 11.81 -1.64 -12.48
CA HIS A 77 11.55 -0.21 -12.49
C HIS A 77 12.69 0.61 -11.86
N GLY A 78 13.66 -0.01 -11.18
CA GLY A 78 14.83 0.67 -10.63
C GLY A 78 14.52 1.66 -9.48
N LEU A 79 13.35 1.53 -8.86
CA LEU A 79 12.86 2.40 -7.78
C LEU A 79 12.82 1.63 -6.46
N GLN A 80 13.99 1.45 -5.86
CA GLN A 80 14.12 0.71 -4.61
C GLN A 80 13.49 1.46 -3.43
N TYR A 81 12.77 0.73 -2.59
CA TYR A 81 12.30 1.26 -1.31
C TYR A 81 13.51 1.61 -0.42
N MET A 82 13.51 2.85 0.07
CA MET A 82 14.50 3.33 1.03
C MET A 82 13.87 3.47 2.42
N ASP A 83 14.48 2.90 3.45
CA ASP A 83 14.00 3.00 4.83
C ASP A 83 13.91 4.44 5.34
N ARG A 84 12.93 4.71 6.21
CA ARG A 84 12.70 6.05 6.78
C ARG A 84 13.93 6.61 7.50
N SER A 85 14.74 5.76 8.14
CA SER A 85 15.97 6.16 8.86
C SER A 85 17.09 6.64 7.95
N LYS A 86 17.08 6.27 6.66
CA LYS A 86 18.11 6.63 5.67
C LYS A 86 17.73 7.85 4.84
N ARG A 87 16.51 8.38 5.00
CA ARG A 87 16.00 9.53 4.26
C ARG A 87 16.46 10.83 4.91
N ASP A 88 16.50 11.91 4.13
CA ASP A 88 16.76 13.25 4.67
C ASP A 88 15.63 13.68 5.62
N PRO A 89 15.91 13.90 6.92
CA PRO A 89 14.89 14.28 7.88
C PRO A 89 14.26 15.66 7.59
N LYS A 90 14.91 16.52 6.79
CA LYS A 90 14.38 17.84 6.42
C LYS A 90 13.41 17.77 5.25
N TYR A 91 13.40 16.67 4.50
CA TYR A 91 12.60 16.55 3.29
C TYR A 91 11.25 15.85 3.54
N ASN A 92 10.15 16.55 3.24
CA ASN A 92 8.81 16.00 3.40
C ASN A 92 8.34 15.21 2.17
N HIS A 93 8.70 13.93 2.11
CA HIS A 93 8.27 13.01 1.04
C HIS A 93 6.74 12.86 0.92
N LYS A 94 5.97 13.07 1.99
CA LYS A 94 4.49 12.97 1.93
C LYS A 94 3.90 14.07 1.04
N SER A 95 4.60 15.19 0.87
CA SER A 95 4.16 16.32 0.06
C SER A 95 4.22 16.07 -1.45
N GLU A 96 5.01 15.08 -1.89
CA GLU A 96 5.01 14.65 -3.28
C GLU A 96 3.70 13.96 -3.65
N LEU A 97 3.17 13.17 -2.71
CA LEU A 97 2.03 12.30 -2.93
C LEU A 97 0.69 12.99 -2.62
N LYS A 98 0.63 13.77 -1.54
CA LYS A 98 -0.61 14.42 -1.09
C LYS A 98 -0.88 15.73 -1.81
N ILE A 99 -2.16 15.99 -2.07
CA ILE A 99 -2.64 17.32 -2.45
C ILE A 99 -2.37 18.25 -1.27
N LYS A 100 -1.78 19.42 -1.51
CA LYS A 100 -1.70 20.46 -0.48
C LYS A 100 -3.12 20.96 -0.25
N SER A 101 -3.66 20.73 0.95
CA SER A 101 -4.88 21.42 1.36
C SER A 101 -4.60 22.92 1.26
N LYS A 102 -5.44 23.61 0.48
CA LYS A 102 -5.33 25.03 0.18
C LYS A 102 -5.70 25.87 1.41
#